data_AF-A0A6G2RVJ8-F1
#
_entry.id   AF-A0A6G2RVJ8-F1
#
_cell.length_a   1.000
_cell.length_b   1.000
_cell.length_c   1.000
_cell.angle_alpha   90.00
_cell.angle_beta   90.00
_cell.angle_gamma   90.00
#
_symmetry.space_group_name_H-M   'P 1'
#
loop_
_entity.id
_entity.type
_entity.pdbx_description
1 polymer ?
#
loop_
_entity_poly.entity_id
_entity_poly.type
_entity_poly.pdbx_seq_one_letter_code
_entity_poly.pdbx_strand_id
1 'polypeptide(L)'
;MRALAGGLAGLVKTVALEATTLFCRALDITPDLPADAVADAFAAEVADIATDVREVGIDTEGRRTPCLSAVPRPVLPAPRPHAGLTTDDLLLVTGGGRGITAWCAEALSRTHPCGYLLLGPTPLDEEPSWAAGLDTVEALRAACEETAREAGEDSPEAPLHALAEQEAEHPLAAARHPRPARRAARPWRTGHVRG
;
A
#
# COMPACT_ATOMS: atom_id res chain seq x y z
N MET A 1 1.13 -0.44 -21.47
CA MET A 1 2.53 -0.50 -21.00
C MET A 1 3.07 0.93 -20.76
N ARG A 2 2.53 1.66 -19.77
CA ARG A 2 2.98 3.04 -19.44
C ARG A 2 3.26 3.25 -17.93
N ALA A 3 2.63 2.46 -17.05
CA ALA A 3 2.82 2.56 -15.60
C ALA A 3 4.26 2.27 -15.13
N LEU A 4 4.99 1.38 -15.81
CA LEU A 4 6.40 1.07 -15.49
C LEU A 4 7.33 2.29 -15.65
N ALA A 5 7.02 3.22 -16.56
CA ALA A 5 7.83 4.42 -16.77
C ALA A 5 7.73 5.41 -15.61
N GLY A 6 6.65 5.36 -14.80
CA GLY A 6 6.44 6.28 -13.67
C GLY A 6 7.51 6.18 -12.58
N GLY A 7 8.17 5.02 -12.44
CA GLY A 7 9.27 4.83 -11.49
C GLY A 7 10.60 5.46 -11.92
N LEU A 8 10.79 5.74 -13.22
CA LEU A 8 12.07 6.23 -13.75
C LEU A 8 12.40 7.64 -13.27
N ALA A 9 11.42 8.52 -13.15
CA ALA A 9 11.62 9.86 -12.60
C ALA A 9 12.12 9.80 -11.15
N GLY A 10 11.63 8.84 -10.36
CA GLY A 10 12.14 8.57 -9.01
C GLY A 10 13.60 8.15 -9.03
N LEU A 11 13.97 7.20 -9.90
CA LEU A 11 15.36 6.74 -10.05
C LEU A 11 16.30 7.88 -10.45
N VAL A 12 15.94 8.70 -11.43
CA VAL A 12 16.75 9.84 -11.88
C VAL A 12 16.97 10.86 -10.75
N LYS A 13 15.95 11.12 -9.93
CA LYS A 13 16.07 11.99 -8.74
C LYS A 13 17.03 11.39 -7.70
N THR A 14 17.00 10.08 -7.48
CA THR A 14 17.94 9.40 -6.58
C THR A 14 19.38 9.50 -7.11
N VAL A 15 19.60 9.22 -8.39
CA VAL A 15 20.93 9.36 -9.02
C VAL A 15 21.45 10.80 -8.92
N ALA A 16 20.57 11.79 -9.11
CA ALA A 16 20.93 13.21 -8.94
C ALA A 16 21.40 13.56 -7.52
N LEU A 17 20.89 12.86 -6.50
CA LEU A 17 21.30 13.04 -5.09
C LEU A 17 22.62 12.33 -4.79
N GLU A 18 22.85 11.16 -5.38
CA GLU A 18 24.04 10.33 -5.13
C GLU A 18 25.26 10.79 -5.95
N ALA A 19 25.06 11.24 -7.18
CA ALA A 19 26.09 11.65 -8.12
C ALA A 19 25.93 13.12 -8.51
N THR A 20 26.23 14.02 -7.57
CA THR A 20 25.98 15.47 -7.69
C THR A 20 26.72 16.17 -8.83
N THR A 21 27.72 15.52 -9.44
CA THR A 21 28.45 16.03 -10.63
C THR A 21 27.75 15.71 -11.95
N LEU A 22 26.72 14.85 -11.96
CA LEU A 22 26.00 14.47 -13.16
C LEU A 22 24.79 15.38 -13.41
N PHE A 23 24.62 15.76 -14.67
CA PHE A 23 23.34 16.32 -15.12
C PHE A 23 22.30 15.21 -15.19
N CYS A 24 21.22 15.36 -14.42
CA CYS A 24 20.16 14.36 -14.28
C CYS A 24 18.80 15.04 -14.45
N ARG A 25 18.04 14.61 -15.47
CA ARG A 25 16.69 15.09 -15.75
C ARG A 25 15.83 13.99 -16.37
N ALA A 26 14.66 13.76 -15.80
CA ALA A 26 13.64 12.89 -16.38
C ALA A 26 12.75 13.73 -17.32
N LEU A 27 12.57 13.23 -18.55
CA LEU A 27 11.74 13.87 -19.58
C LEU A 27 10.53 12.98 -19.88
N ASP A 28 9.33 13.52 -19.69
CA ASP A 28 8.08 12.92 -20.14
C ASP A 28 7.55 13.75 -21.32
N ILE A 29 7.51 13.17 -22.52
CA ILE A 29 7.13 13.88 -23.74
C ILE A 29 5.91 13.19 -24.33
N THR A 30 4.84 13.95 -24.60
CA THR A 30 3.62 13.40 -25.20
C THR A 30 3.93 12.79 -26.57
N PRO A 31 3.33 11.62 -26.91
CA PRO A 31 3.47 11.04 -28.24
C PRO A 31 2.80 11.88 -29.34
N ASP A 32 1.98 12.88 -28.99
CA ASP A 32 1.27 13.73 -29.95
C ASP A 32 2.18 14.80 -30.59
N LEU A 33 3.41 14.95 -30.10
CA LEU A 33 4.40 15.83 -30.72
C LEU A 33 5.09 15.15 -31.92
N PRO A 34 5.33 15.89 -33.01
CA PRO A 34 6.07 15.36 -34.15
C PRO A 34 7.54 15.14 -33.79
N ALA A 35 8.20 14.20 -34.48
CA ALA A 35 9.53 13.70 -34.09
C ALA A 35 10.64 14.78 -34.11
N ASP A 36 10.53 15.75 -35.01
CA ASP A 36 11.39 16.94 -35.07
C ASP A 36 11.23 17.79 -33.80
N ALA A 37 10.00 18.09 -33.39
CA ALA A 37 9.74 18.82 -32.15
C ALA A 37 10.23 18.05 -30.90
N VAL A 38 10.14 16.72 -30.90
CA VAL A 38 10.70 15.89 -29.82
C VAL A 38 12.22 16.00 -29.76
N ALA A 39 12.90 15.96 -30.92
CA ALA A 39 14.36 16.09 -30.99
C ALA A 39 14.82 17.47 -30.52
N ASP A 40 14.14 18.54 -30.96
CA ASP A 40 14.44 19.90 -30.55
C ASP A 40 14.21 20.10 -29.04
N ALA A 41 13.10 19.58 -28.51
CA ALA A 41 12.81 19.60 -27.08
C ALA A 41 13.89 18.85 -26.28
N PHE A 42 14.27 17.65 -26.71
CA PHE A 42 15.33 16.88 -26.06
C PHE A 42 16.67 17.64 -26.05
N ALA A 43 17.07 18.20 -27.19
CA ALA A 43 18.31 18.98 -27.30
C ALA A 43 18.29 20.22 -26.40
N ALA A 44 17.15 20.91 -26.33
CA ALA A 44 16.97 22.07 -25.45
C ALA A 44 17.10 21.69 -23.97
N GLU A 45 16.54 20.56 -23.54
CA GLU A 45 16.64 20.10 -22.16
C GLU A 45 18.06 19.63 -21.77
N VAL A 46 18.79 19.01 -22.70
CA VAL A 46 20.20 18.63 -22.46
C VAL A 46 21.10 19.86 -22.34
N ALA A 47 20.80 20.93 -23.08
CA ALA A 47 21.58 22.17 -23.07
C ALA A 47 21.11 23.20 -22.02
N ASP A 48 20.11 22.87 -21.19
CA ASP A 48 19.52 23.78 -20.23
C ASP A 48 20.50 24.12 -19.09
N ILE A 49 20.59 25.41 -18.77
CA ILE A 49 21.42 25.93 -17.68
C ILE A 49 20.86 25.59 -16.29
N ALA A 50 19.56 25.30 -16.17
CA ALA A 50 18.88 25.04 -14.91
C ALA A 50 19.10 23.59 -14.44
N THR A 51 20.26 23.30 -13.85
CA THR A 51 20.64 21.92 -13.48
C THR A 51 19.90 21.36 -12.26
N ASP A 52 19.12 22.17 -11.54
CA ASP A 52 18.32 21.80 -10.38
C ASP A 52 16.93 21.24 -10.75
N VAL A 53 16.48 21.46 -11.99
CA VAL A 53 15.22 20.90 -12.52
C VAL A 53 15.41 19.42 -12.88
N ARG A 54 14.79 18.53 -12.10
CA ARG A 54 14.96 17.07 -12.20
C ARG A 54 13.89 16.35 -13.01
N GLU A 55 12.76 16.99 -13.28
CA GLU A 55 11.64 16.40 -14.01
C GLU A 55 10.96 17.45 -14.87
N VAL A 56 10.69 17.10 -16.12
CA VAL A 56 10.03 17.98 -17.09
C VAL A 56 9.02 17.17 -17.90
N GLY A 57 7.79 17.67 -17.95
CA GLY A 57 6.75 17.21 -18.86
C GLY A 57 6.66 18.15 -20.06
N ILE A 58 6.51 17.62 -21.26
CA ILE A 58 6.35 18.40 -22.50
C ILE A 58 5.16 17.84 -23.26
N ASP A 59 4.13 18.67 -23.42
CA ASP A 59 2.96 18.36 -24.22
C ASP A 59 2.75 19.42 -25.33
N THR A 60 1.64 19.33 -26.05
CA THR A 60 1.28 20.30 -27.10
C THR A 60 0.99 21.71 -26.57
N GLU A 61 0.74 21.86 -25.27
CA GLU A 61 0.55 23.14 -24.59
C GLU A 61 1.88 23.73 -24.09
N GLY A 62 2.90 22.88 -23.89
CA GLY A 62 4.29 23.28 -23.72
C GLY A 62 5.02 22.55 -22.60
N ARG A 63 6.09 23.20 -22.12
CA ARG A 63 7.00 22.67 -21.09
C ARG A 63 6.47 22.94 -19.68
N ARG A 64 6.45 21.91 -18.82
CA ARG A 64 5.99 21.96 -17.44
C ARG A 64 6.99 21.29 -16.51
N THR A 65 7.13 21.83 -15.32
CA THR A 65 7.98 21.25 -14.26
C THR A 65 7.15 21.12 -12.99
N PRO A 66 7.09 19.94 -12.35
CA PRO A 66 6.40 19.79 -11.08
C PRO A 66 7.11 20.60 -10.01
N CYS A 67 6.34 21.39 -9.25
CA CYS A 67 6.85 22.16 -8.14
C CYS A 67 6.07 21.83 -6.86
N LEU A 68 6.77 21.84 -5.73
CA LEU A 68 6.12 21.71 -4.43
C LEU A 68 5.39 23.01 -4.11
N SER A 69 4.13 22.88 -3.70
CA SER A 69 3.37 24.01 -3.18
C SER A 69 3.29 23.92 -1.67
N ALA A 70 3.59 25.02 -0.97
CA ALA A 70 3.48 25.11 0.48
C ALA A 70 2.03 25.06 0.97
N VAL A 71 1.07 25.35 0.08
CA VAL A 71 -0.36 25.32 0.37
C VAL A 71 -0.99 24.20 -0.45
N PRO A 72 -1.85 23.36 0.16
CA PRO A 72 -2.64 22.40 -0.59
C PRO A 72 -3.41 23.10 -1.70
N ARG A 73 -3.09 22.78 -2.95
CA ARG A 73 -3.91 23.23 -4.08
C ARG A 73 -5.10 22.27 -4.21
N PRO A 74 -6.32 22.78 -4.42
CA PRO A 74 -7.46 21.91 -4.69
C PRO A 74 -7.13 21.07 -5.92
N VAL A 75 -7.18 19.75 -5.75
CA VAL A 75 -7.03 18.80 -6.85
C VAL A 75 -8.17 19.08 -7.84
N LEU A 76 -7.85 19.13 -9.15
CA LEU A 76 -8.84 19.18 -10.24
C LEU A 76 -9.96 18.16 -9.95
N PRO A 77 -11.24 18.47 -10.28
CA PRO A 77 -12.41 17.92 -9.61
C PRO A 77 -12.27 16.42 -9.41
N ALA A 78 -12.14 16.03 -8.13
CA ALA A 78 -12.08 14.64 -7.75
C ALA A 78 -13.28 13.91 -8.37
N PRO A 79 -13.08 12.76 -9.05
CA PRO A 79 -14.16 12.05 -9.70
C PRO A 79 -15.19 11.59 -8.68
N ARG A 80 -16.25 12.40 -8.54
CA ARG A 80 -17.48 12.21 -7.74
C ARG A 80 -17.23 12.01 -6.22
N PRO A 81 -18.18 12.40 -5.35
CA PRO A 81 -18.16 11.93 -3.97
C PRO A 81 -18.09 10.39 -4.01
N HIS A 82 -17.21 9.83 -3.18
CA HIS A 82 -17.00 8.38 -3.04
C HIS A 82 -18.34 7.65 -3.18
N ALA A 83 -18.39 6.61 -4.03
CA ALA A 83 -19.49 5.66 -3.97
C ALA A 83 -19.60 5.24 -2.50
N GLY A 84 -20.70 5.61 -1.85
CA GLY A 84 -20.83 5.48 -0.40
C GLY A 84 -20.63 4.02 -0.02
N LEU A 85 -19.54 3.73 0.69
CA LEU A 85 -19.26 2.38 1.15
C LEU A 85 -20.38 1.96 2.09
N THR A 86 -20.91 0.77 1.86
CA THR A 86 -21.97 0.14 2.62
C THR A 86 -21.41 -1.04 3.39
N THR A 87 -22.20 -1.57 4.32
CA THR A 87 -21.86 -2.77 5.09
C THR A 87 -21.62 -4.01 4.22
N ASP A 88 -22.11 -4.00 2.98
CA ASP A 88 -22.00 -5.12 2.03
C ASP A 88 -20.70 -5.07 1.20
N ASP A 89 -19.93 -3.97 1.31
CA ASP A 89 -18.66 -3.80 0.60
C ASP A 89 -17.50 -4.46 1.35
N LEU A 90 -16.46 -4.84 0.59
CA LEU A 90 -15.21 -5.41 1.12
C LEU A 90 -14.00 -4.63 0.58
N LEU A 91 -13.22 -4.01 1.46
CA LEU A 91 -11.96 -3.34 1.08
C LEU A 91 -10.78 -4.29 1.19
N LEU A 92 -10.07 -4.47 0.08
CA LEU A 92 -8.73 -5.07 0.07
C LEU A 92 -7.70 -4.00 0.46
N VAL A 93 -7.00 -4.24 1.57
CA VAL A 93 -5.94 -3.38 2.07
C VAL A 93 -4.60 -4.12 1.92
N THR A 94 -3.72 -3.59 1.09
CA THR A 94 -2.37 -4.15 0.90
C THR A 94 -1.38 -3.53 1.89
N GLY A 95 -0.37 -4.30 2.30
CA GLY A 95 0.67 -3.82 3.23
C GLY A 95 0.55 -4.39 4.64
N GLY A 96 -0.22 -5.47 4.81
CA GLY A 96 -0.38 -6.20 6.08
C GLY A 96 -1.19 -5.46 7.14
N GLY A 97 -1.27 -6.05 8.33
CA GLY A 97 -2.01 -5.54 9.48
C GLY A 97 -1.16 -4.73 10.46
N ARG A 98 -0.09 -4.07 9.99
CA ARG A 98 0.88 -3.36 10.85
C ARG A 98 1.11 -1.91 10.45
N GLY A 99 1.67 -1.15 11.38
CA GLY A 99 2.16 0.21 11.15
C GLY A 99 1.08 1.16 10.65
N ILE A 100 1.43 2.00 9.67
CA ILE A 100 0.52 3.00 9.09
C ILE A 100 -0.71 2.33 8.46
N THR A 101 -0.56 1.15 7.85
CA THR A 101 -1.67 0.42 7.22
C THR A 101 -2.74 0.05 8.24
N ALA A 102 -2.34 -0.51 9.39
CA ALA A 102 -3.26 -0.85 10.48
C ALA A 102 -3.98 0.39 11.02
N TRP A 103 -3.21 1.47 11.26
CA TRP A 103 -3.75 2.73 11.76
C TRP A 103 -4.79 3.33 10.80
N CYS A 104 -4.51 3.32 9.50
CA CYS A 104 -5.45 3.77 8.47
C CYS A 104 -6.69 2.86 8.40
N ALA A 105 -6.54 1.54 8.46
CA ALA A 105 -7.66 0.61 8.42
C ALA A 105 -8.58 0.78 9.63
N GLU A 106 -8.02 0.97 10.82
CA GLU A 106 -8.79 1.26 12.04
C GLU A 106 -9.54 2.59 11.95
N ALA A 107 -8.88 3.65 11.48
CA ALA A 107 -9.52 4.96 11.29
C ALA A 107 -10.67 4.87 10.26
N LEU A 108 -10.48 4.11 9.18
CA LEU A 108 -11.49 3.89 8.16
C LEU A 108 -12.67 3.06 8.71
N SER A 109 -12.42 1.99 9.46
CA SER A 109 -13.50 1.11 9.96
C SER A 109 -14.43 1.82 10.95
N ARG A 110 -13.91 2.81 11.70
CA ARG A 110 -14.71 3.68 12.58
C ARG A 110 -15.72 4.55 11.82
N THR A 111 -15.45 4.86 10.56
CA THR A 111 -16.28 5.74 9.73
C THR A 111 -17.07 4.98 8.65
N HIS A 112 -16.59 3.81 8.24
CA HIS A 112 -17.17 2.96 7.19
C HIS A 112 -17.27 1.52 7.71
N PRO A 113 -18.43 1.10 8.24
CA PRO A 113 -18.61 -0.22 8.86
C PRO A 113 -18.82 -1.32 7.80
N CYS A 114 -17.83 -1.50 6.95
CA CYS A 114 -17.80 -2.48 5.86
C CYS A 114 -16.78 -3.58 6.15
N GLY A 115 -16.68 -4.57 5.27
CA GLY A 115 -15.67 -5.63 5.39
C GLY A 115 -14.27 -5.11 5.05
N TYR A 116 -13.25 -5.66 5.71
CA TYR A 116 -11.84 -5.38 5.42
C TYR A 116 -11.07 -6.70 5.26
N LEU A 117 -10.25 -6.77 4.21
CA LEU A 117 -9.33 -7.88 3.94
C LEU A 117 -7.90 -7.33 3.92
N LEU A 118 -7.12 -7.68 4.94
CA LEU A 118 -5.72 -7.27 5.05
C LEU A 118 -4.83 -8.28 4.32
N LEU A 119 -4.04 -7.80 3.35
CA LEU A 119 -3.10 -8.60 2.57
C LEU A 119 -1.67 -8.17 2.89
N GLY A 120 -0.93 -9.07 3.54
CA GLY A 120 0.49 -8.93 3.85
C GLY A 120 1.28 -10.18 3.48
N PRO A 121 2.62 -10.08 3.44
CA PRO A 121 3.50 -11.22 3.15
C PRO A 121 3.59 -12.20 4.33
N THR A 122 3.25 -11.75 5.55
CA THR A 122 3.29 -12.56 6.77
C THR A 122 2.16 -13.61 6.72
N PRO A 123 2.48 -14.91 6.86
CA PRO A 123 1.44 -15.93 6.97
C PRO A 123 0.66 -15.73 8.28
N LEU A 124 -0.64 -16.01 8.22
CA LEU A 124 -1.45 -16.10 9.43
C LEU A 124 -1.33 -17.51 9.98
N ASP A 125 -0.74 -17.63 11.16
CA ASP A 125 -0.72 -18.87 11.92
C ASP A 125 -1.99 -18.98 12.79
N GLU A 126 -2.30 -20.21 13.24
CA GLU A 126 -3.36 -20.40 14.22
C GLU A 126 -3.03 -19.62 15.50
N GLU A 127 -4.05 -19.01 16.11
CA GLU A 127 -3.90 -18.32 17.38
C GLU A 127 -3.31 -19.30 18.42
N PRO A 128 -2.16 -18.98 19.02
CA PRO A 128 -1.51 -19.90 19.93
C PRO A 128 -2.32 -20.05 21.23
N SER A 129 -2.27 -21.23 21.83
CA SER A 129 -3.12 -21.55 23.00
C SER A 129 -2.89 -20.66 24.21
N TRP A 130 -1.70 -20.06 24.35
CA TRP A 130 -1.37 -19.14 25.44
C TRP A 130 -2.06 -17.77 25.28
N ALA A 131 -2.44 -17.39 24.06
CA ALA A 131 -3.12 -16.13 23.77
C ALA A 131 -4.64 -16.24 23.89
N ALA A 132 -5.17 -17.46 23.88
CA ALA A 132 -6.60 -17.72 23.87
C ALA A 132 -7.31 -17.04 25.06
N GLY A 133 -8.22 -16.11 24.75
CA GLY A 133 -9.05 -15.42 25.75
C GLY A 133 -8.36 -14.25 26.45
N LEU A 134 -7.16 -13.85 26.02
CA LEU A 134 -6.53 -12.60 26.42
C LEU A 134 -6.95 -11.50 25.43
N ASP A 135 -7.42 -10.36 25.95
CA ASP A 135 -8.04 -9.27 25.17
C ASP A 135 -7.34 -7.92 25.38
N THR A 136 -6.20 -7.93 26.06
CA THR A 136 -5.38 -6.74 26.28
C THR A 136 -3.97 -6.98 25.80
N VAL A 137 -3.40 -5.95 25.18
CA VAL A 137 -2.01 -5.96 24.70
C VAL A 137 -1.05 -6.27 25.84
N GLU A 138 -1.32 -5.78 27.05
CA GLU A 138 -0.50 -6.03 28.23
C GLU A 138 -0.55 -7.51 28.64
N ALA A 139 -1.73 -8.14 28.67
CA ALA A 139 -1.86 -9.55 29.02
C ALA A 139 -1.23 -10.46 27.96
N LEU A 140 -1.44 -10.15 26.68
CA LEU A 140 -0.81 -10.87 25.57
C LEU A 140 0.72 -10.77 25.63
N ARG A 141 1.27 -9.57 25.91
CA ARG A 141 2.72 -9.36 26.12
C ARG A 141 3.26 -10.22 27.23
N ALA A 142 2.64 -10.17 28.41
CA ALA A 142 3.08 -10.95 29.57
C ALA A 142 3.07 -12.46 29.28
N ALA A 143 2.01 -12.98 28.65
CA ALA A 143 1.89 -14.40 28.32
C ALA A 143 2.90 -14.84 27.24
N CYS A 144 3.20 -13.97 26.27
CA CYS A 144 4.22 -14.24 25.27
C CYS A 144 5.62 -14.30 25.86
N GLU A 145 5.96 -13.34 26.73
CA GLU A 145 7.25 -13.30 27.43
C GLU A 145 7.44 -14.55 28.31
N GLU A 146 6.37 -14.99 28.98
CA GLU A 146 6.38 -16.21 29.77
C GLU A 146 6.63 -17.45 28.92
N THR A 147 5.93 -17.58 27.80
CA THR A 147 6.07 -18.71 26.88
C THR A 147 7.46 -18.75 26.23
N ALA A 148 8.01 -17.60 25.82
CA ALA A 148 9.35 -17.51 25.23
C ALA A 148 10.44 -17.90 26.25
N ARG A 149 10.29 -17.47 27.50
CA ARG A 149 11.18 -17.85 28.61
C ARG A 149 11.14 -19.35 28.90
N GLU A 150 9.98 -19.98 28.83
CA GLU A 150 9.84 -21.43 29.00
C GLU A 150 10.42 -22.23 27.83
N ALA A 151 10.35 -21.70 26.61
CA ALA A 151 10.92 -22.29 25.40
C ALA A 151 12.45 -22.08 25.26
N GLY A 152 13.03 -21.17 26.05
CA GLY A 152 14.45 -20.79 25.94
C GLY A 152 14.77 -19.96 24.69
N GLU A 153 13.79 -19.22 24.17
CA GLU A 153 13.95 -18.32 23.01
C GLU A 153 14.29 -16.89 23.45
N ASP A 154 15.29 -16.28 22.80
CA ASP A 154 15.84 -14.97 23.17
C ASP A 154 14.96 -13.77 22.74
N SER A 155 13.91 -13.97 21.92
CA SER A 155 13.06 -12.87 21.44
C SER A 155 11.56 -13.19 21.49
N PRO A 156 10.80 -12.57 22.41
CA PRO A 156 9.34 -12.73 22.51
C PRO A 156 8.56 -11.88 21.50
N GLU A 157 9.21 -11.20 20.55
CA GLU A 157 8.54 -10.21 19.69
C GLU A 157 7.77 -10.84 18.51
N ALA A 158 8.25 -11.95 17.94
CA ALA A 158 7.63 -12.58 16.77
C ALA A 158 6.17 -13.05 17.01
N PRO A 159 5.81 -13.67 18.16
CA PRO A 159 4.44 -14.11 18.41
C PRO A 159 3.48 -12.97 18.75
N LEU A 160 3.94 -11.93 19.45
CA LEU A 160 3.15 -10.71 19.73
C LEU A 160 2.80 -9.96 18.46
N HIS A 161 3.74 -9.94 17.52
CA HIS A 161 3.48 -9.41 16.20
C HIS A 161 2.36 -10.18 15.52
N ALA A 162 2.36 -11.51 15.47
CA ALA A 162 1.28 -12.28 14.84
C ALA A 162 -0.10 -12.00 15.46
N LEU A 163 -0.17 -11.86 16.79
CA LEU A 163 -1.41 -11.60 17.52
C LEU A 163 -1.94 -10.17 17.37
N ALA A 164 -1.09 -9.15 17.32
CA ALA A 164 -1.53 -7.79 17.05
C ALA A 164 -2.15 -7.63 15.64
N GLU A 165 -1.73 -8.46 14.67
CA GLU A 165 -2.37 -8.52 13.35
C GLU A 165 -3.77 -9.14 13.45
N GLN A 166 -3.97 -10.13 14.32
CA GLN A 166 -5.29 -10.74 14.58
C GLN A 166 -6.19 -9.83 15.43
N GLU A 167 -5.64 -9.07 16.39
CA GLU A 167 -6.41 -8.09 17.15
C GLU A 167 -6.88 -6.93 16.28
N ALA A 168 -6.14 -6.52 15.24
CA ALA A 168 -6.67 -5.60 14.23
C ALA A 168 -7.89 -6.20 13.49
N GLU A 169 -7.97 -7.52 13.36
CA GLU A 169 -9.17 -8.23 12.90
C GLU A 169 -10.30 -8.24 13.95
N HIS A 170 -10.05 -7.92 15.22
CA HIS A 170 -11.02 -8.09 16.32
C HIS A 170 -12.01 -6.91 16.53
N PRO A 171 -11.67 -5.62 16.39
CA PRO A 171 -12.68 -4.58 16.21
C PRO A 171 -13.36 -4.70 14.83
N LEU A 172 -12.75 -5.41 13.87
CA LEU A 172 -13.37 -5.84 12.62
C LEU A 172 -14.23 -7.11 12.79
N ALA A 173 -14.04 -7.91 13.86
CA ALA A 173 -14.79 -9.14 14.14
C ALA A 173 -16.16 -8.87 14.76
N ALA A 174 -16.41 -7.65 15.27
CA ALA A 174 -17.75 -7.19 15.64
C ALA A 174 -18.72 -7.13 14.43
N ALA A 175 -18.21 -7.25 13.20
CA ALA A 175 -19.01 -7.43 11.98
C ALA A 175 -19.32 -8.91 11.64
N ARG A 176 -19.00 -9.87 12.51
CA ARG A 176 -19.52 -11.25 12.49
C ARG A 176 -20.60 -11.36 13.57
N HIS A 177 -21.89 -11.61 13.36
CA HIS A 177 -22.55 -12.67 12.58
C HIS A 177 -24.10 -12.51 12.68
N PRO A 178 -24.90 -13.16 11.82
CA PRO A 178 -25.48 -14.44 12.23
C PRO A 178 -25.17 -15.54 11.21
N ARG A 179 -24.65 -16.67 11.70
CA ARG A 179 -24.50 -17.91 10.91
C ARG A 179 -25.88 -18.35 10.36
N PRO A 180 -25.88 -19.16 9.28
CA PRO A 180 -26.33 -20.52 9.53
C PRO A 180 -25.30 -21.59 9.11
N ALA A 181 -25.30 -22.62 9.94
CA ALA A 181 -24.88 -24.00 9.67
C ALA A 181 -23.41 -24.27 9.29
N ARG A 182 -22.71 -24.89 10.27
CA ARG A 182 -21.70 -25.92 10.00
C ARG A 182 -22.21 -26.84 8.88
N ARG A 183 -21.56 -26.81 7.73
CA ARG A 183 -21.52 -27.97 6.84
C ARG A 183 -20.07 -28.18 6.45
N ALA A 184 -19.60 -29.39 6.70
CA ALA A 184 -18.26 -29.86 6.39
C ALA A 184 -17.80 -29.33 5.03
N ALA A 185 -16.56 -28.81 5.00
CA ALA A 185 -15.83 -28.60 3.76
C ALA A 185 -15.95 -29.87 2.92
N ARG A 186 -16.72 -29.81 1.83
CA ARG A 186 -16.55 -30.76 0.74
C ARG A 186 -15.35 -30.28 -0.06
N PRO A 187 -14.37 -31.15 -0.36
CA PRO A 187 -13.23 -30.76 -1.16
C PRO A 187 -13.70 -30.26 -2.54
N TRP A 188 -13.10 -29.15 -2.98
CA TRP A 188 -13.21 -28.63 -4.33
C TRP A 188 -12.96 -29.78 -5.33
N ARG A 189 -13.99 -30.21 -6.05
CA ARG A 189 -13.84 -31.19 -7.13
C ARG A 189 -13.25 -30.47 -8.33
N THR A 190 -12.04 -30.86 -8.72
CA THR A 190 -11.47 -30.55 -10.04
C THR A 190 -12.34 -31.24 -11.10
N GLY A 191 -13.06 -30.44 -11.89
CA GLY A 191 -13.80 -30.94 -13.04
C GLY A 191 -12.83 -31.29 -14.16
N HIS A 192 -12.57 -32.58 -14.36
CA HIS A 192 -12.06 -33.10 -15.63
C HIS A 192 -13.13 -32.90 -16.71
N VAL A 193 -12.78 -32.12 -17.74
CA VAL A 193 -13.51 -32.08 -19.00
C VAL A 193 -13.04 -33.28 -19.83
N ARG A 194 -13.93 -34.25 -20.04
CA ARG A 194 -13.88 -35.17 -21.19
C ARG A 194 -15.20 -35.02 -21.94
N GLY A 195 -15.07 -34.77 -23.24
CA GLY A 195 -16.11 -34.63 -24.23
C GLY A 195 -15.46 -34.13 -25.50
#